data_AF-A0A529SML9-F1
#
_entry.id   AF-A0A529SML9-F1
#
_cell.length_a   1.000
_cell.length_b   1.000
_cell.length_c   1.000
_cell.angle_alpha   90.00
_cell.angle_beta   90.00
_cell.angle_gamma   90.00
#
_symmetry.space_group_name_H-M   'P 1'
#
loop_
_entity.id
_entity.type
_entity.pdbx_description
1 polymer ?
#
loop_
_entity_poly.entity_id
_entity_poly.type
_entity_poly.pdbx_seq_one_letter_code
_entity_poly.pdbx_strand_id
1 'polypeptide(L)'
;FVEKAADLPFCDAGSHKPDAPDGYRKPFLNIEQQRQYRYIVSLEGNDVATNLKWIMSSNSLCLMPEPTYETWFAEAKVEPNIHYVPLEPDFSDLVDKMAYFEKHPAEAARITAAANAYCRQFGNERDEQAISLLVLYK
;
A
#
# COMPACT_ATOMS: atom_id res chain seq x y z
N PHE A 1 -13.33 -1.44 -5.68
CA PHE A 1 -12.35 -0.33 -5.85
C PHE A 1 -12.48 0.38 -7.18
N VAL A 2 -12.16 -0.25 -8.33
CA VAL A 2 -12.09 0.45 -9.64
C VAL A 2 -13.37 1.21 -9.98
N GLU A 3 -14.55 0.63 -9.75
CA GLU A 3 -15.85 1.29 -9.95
C GLU A 3 -16.06 2.56 -9.10
N LYS A 4 -15.39 2.66 -7.95
CA LYS A 4 -15.45 3.84 -7.06
C LYS A 4 -14.41 4.89 -7.42
N ALA A 5 -13.30 4.47 -8.01
CA ALA A 5 -12.10 5.30 -8.16
C ALA A 5 -11.86 5.79 -9.59
N ALA A 6 -12.29 5.04 -10.62
CA ALA A 6 -11.94 5.31 -12.02
C ALA A 6 -12.45 6.67 -12.54
N ASP A 7 -13.62 7.10 -12.07
CA ASP A 7 -14.25 8.37 -12.48
C ASP A 7 -13.76 9.57 -11.66
N LEU A 8 -12.90 9.35 -10.66
CA LEU A 8 -12.40 10.44 -9.81
C LEU A 8 -11.29 11.20 -10.56
N PRO A 9 -11.38 12.54 -10.70
CA PRO A 9 -10.45 13.32 -11.53
C PRO A 9 -9.01 13.36 -10.99
N PHE A 10 -8.82 12.99 -9.72
CA PHE A 10 -7.53 12.95 -9.04
C PHE A 10 -6.98 11.52 -8.88
N CYS A 11 -7.65 10.51 -9.43
CA CYS A 11 -7.26 9.12 -9.26
C CYS A 11 -6.91 8.47 -10.61
N ASP A 12 -5.70 7.92 -10.69
CA ASP A 12 -5.31 7.07 -11.83
C ASP A 12 -5.58 5.60 -11.51
N ALA A 13 -6.87 5.22 -11.49
CA ALA A 13 -7.31 3.86 -11.20
C ALA A 13 -7.90 3.17 -12.43
N GLY A 14 -7.50 1.93 -12.68
CA GLY A 14 -7.98 1.11 -13.79
C GLY A 14 -7.35 -0.27 -13.80
N SER A 15 -7.63 -1.05 -14.84
CA SER A 15 -7.07 -2.38 -15.07
C SER A 15 -6.32 -2.41 -16.40
N HIS A 16 -5.12 -3.00 -16.39
CA HIS A 16 -4.36 -3.22 -17.62
C HIS A 16 -4.71 -4.55 -18.30
N LYS A 17 -5.63 -5.34 -17.72
CA LYS A 17 -5.97 -6.65 -18.26
C LYS A 17 -6.75 -6.50 -19.56
N PRO A 18 -6.54 -7.40 -20.55
CA PRO A 18 -7.24 -7.32 -21.84
C PRO A 18 -8.76 -7.46 -21.74
N ASP A 19 -9.25 -8.17 -20.71
CA ASP A 19 -10.65 -8.45 -20.43
C ASP A 19 -11.32 -7.41 -19.52
N ALA A 20 -10.62 -6.31 -19.18
CA ALA A 20 -11.21 -5.21 -18.43
C ALA A 20 -12.33 -4.53 -19.25
N PRO A 21 -13.44 -4.10 -18.61
CA PRO A 21 -14.48 -3.31 -19.27
C PRO A 21 -13.89 -2.06 -19.94
N ASP A 22 -14.46 -1.66 -21.09
CA ASP A 22 -13.90 -0.60 -21.95
C ASP A 22 -13.72 0.76 -21.25
N GLY A 23 -14.47 1.04 -20.17
CA GLY A 23 -14.33 2.26 -19.34
C GLY A 23 -13.26 2.19 -18.25
N TYR A 24 -12.74 0.99 -17.94
CA TYR A 24 -11.76 0.77 -16.86
C TYR A 24 -10.39 0.36 -17.37
N ARG A 25 -10.23 0.17 -18.69
CA ARG A 25 -8.97 -0.26 -19.27
C ARG A 25 -7.95 0.88 -19.28
N LYS A 26 -6.81 0.69 -18.62
CA LYS A 26 -5.70 1.66 -18.56
C LYS A 26 -4.35 1.00 -18.88
N PRO A 27 -3.34 1.74 -19.35
CA PRO A 27 -2.00 1.22 -19.53
C PRO A 27 -1.43 0.66 -18.22
N PHE A 28 -0.57 -0.35 -18.31
CA PHE A 28 0.18 -0.84 -17.16
C PHE A 28 1.14 0.24 -16.65
N LEU A 29 1.14 0.45 -15.33
CA LEU A 29 2.13 1.28 -14.65
C LEU A 29 3.14 0.41 -13.92
N ASN A 30 4.42 0.60 -14.22
CA ASN A 30 5.51 -0.02 -13.44
C ASN A 30 5.68 0.66 -12.07
N ILE A 31 6.49 0.07 -11.19
CA ILE A 31 6.70 0.57 -9.82
C ILE A 31 7.22 2.01 -9.80
N GLU A 32 8.16 2.36 -10.67
CA GLU A 32 8.74 3.72 -10.72
C GLU A 32 7.73 4.78 -11.19
N GLN A 33 6.81 4.40 -12.08
CA GLN A 33 5.69 5.24 -12.49
C GLN A 33 4.68 5.41 -11.34
N GLN A 34 4.33 4.33 -10.64
CA GLN A 34 3.42 4.40 -9.48
C GLN A 34 4.01 5.25 -8.34
N ARG A 35 5.33 5.23 -8.15
CA ARG A 35 6.04 6.05 -7.16
C ARG A 35 5.98 7.56 -7.40
N GLN A 36 5.55 8.00 -8.57
CA GLN A 36 5.32 9.43 -8.83
C GLN A 36 4.05 9.96 -8.14
N TYR A 37 3.19 9.07 -7.65
CA TYR A 37 1.96 9.43 -6.95
C TYR A 37 2.20 9.63 -5.45
N ARG A 38 1.57 10.66 -4.87
CA ARG A 38 1.62 10.92 -3.42
C ARG A 38 0.87 9.87 -2.61
N TYR A 39 -0.14 9.24 -3.19
CA TYR A 39 -0.99 8.24 -2.56
C TYR A 39 -1.01 7.00 -3.42
N ILE A 40 -0.87 5.82 -2.82
CA ILE A 40 -0.98 4.55 -3.53
C ILE A 40 -1.88 3.62 -2.72
N VAL A 41 -2.84 2.99 -3.40
CA VAL A 41 -3.75 2.03 -2.78
C VAL A 41 -3.15 0.63 -2.86
N SER A 42 -3.04 -0.04 -1.71
CA SER A 42 -2.66 -1.44 -1.62
C SER A 42 -3.91 -2.29 -1.40
N LEU A 43 -4.14 -3.26 -2.27
CA LEU A 43 -5.33 -4.11 -2.27
C LEU A 43 -4.91 -5.57 -2.24
N GLU A 44 -5.38 -6.31 -1.23
CA GLU A 44 -5.26 -7.75 -1.20
C GLU A 44 -6.15 -8.38 -2.28
N GLY A 45 -5.67 -9.48 -2.87
CA GLY A 45 -6.35 -10.21 -3.92
C GLY A 45 -6.74 -11.60 -3.42
N ASN A 46 -6.12 -12.63 -4.01
CA ASN A 46 -6.24 -14.00 -3.50
C ASN A 46 -5.37 -14.26 -2.25
N ASP A 47 -4.42 -13.36 -1.99
CA ASP A 47 -3.42 -13.41 -0.92
C ASP A 47 -2.96 -11.95 -0.66
N VAL A 48 -1.87 -11.76 0.08
CA VAL A 48 -1.25 -10.46 0.35
C VAL A 48 -1.11 -9.59 -0.90
N ALA A 49 -1.25 -8.28 -0.69
CA ALA A 49 -0.99 -7.29 -1.71
C ALA A 49 0.51 -7.25 -2.04
N THR A 50 0.89 -7.72 -3.24
CA THR A 50 2.29 -7.73 -3.72
C THR A 50 2.94 -6.34 -3.66
N ASN A 51 2.14 -5.28 -3.69
CA ASN A 51 2.65 -3.91 -3.68
C ASN A 51 2.93 -3.31 -2.30
N LEU A 52 2.42 -3.91 -1.22
CA LEU A 52 2.45 -3.32 0.12
C LEU A 52 3.85 -2.86 0.54
N LYS A 53 4.82 -3.78 0.46
CA LYS A 53 6.19 -3.59 0.97
C LYS A 53 6.91 -2.43 0.28
N TRP A 54 6.78 -2.32 -1.04
CA TRP A 54 7.46 -1.26 -1.79
C TRP A 54 6.73 0.08 -1.69
N ILE A 55 5.41 0.10 -1.47
CA ILE A 55 4.67 1.34 -1.14
C ILE A 55 5.15 1.87 0.20
N MET A 56 5.19 1.02 1.24
CA MET A 56 5.63 1.41 2.58
C MET A 56 7.10 1.84 2.64
N SER A 57 7.91 1.33 1.71
CA SER A 57 9.33 1.72 1.54
C SER A 57 9.52 2.91 0.58
N SER A 58 8.44 3.57 0.17
CA SER A 58 8.48 4.74 -0.73
C SER A 58 8.13 6.03 0.00
N ASN A 59 8.12 7.14 -0.74
CA ASN A 59 7.63 8.44 -0.23
C ASN A 59 6.12 8.63 -0.45
N SER A 60 5.40 7.61 -0.91
CA SER A 60 3.96 7.64 -1.09
C SER A 60 3.24 7.21 0.20
N LEU A 61 2.12 7.84 0.51
CA LEU A 61 1.24 7.42 1.59
C LEU A 61 0.45 6.17 1.15
N CYS A 62 0.56 5.10 1.93
CA CYS A 62 -0.18 3.86 1.69
C CYS A 62 -1.61 4.01 2.20
N LEU A 63 -2.59 3.76 1.34
CA LEU A 63 -3.99 3.57 1.74
C LEU A 63 -4.38 2.13 1.47
N MET A 64 -5.00 1.47 2.44
CA MET A 64 -5.44 0.08 2.26
C MET A 64 -6.52 -0.28 3.26
N PRO A 65 -7.39 -1.27 2.96
CA PRO A 65 -8.15 -1.98 3.99
C PRO A 65 -7.21 -2.60 5.03
N GLU A 66 -7.77 -2.99 6.18
CA GLU A 66 -7.01 -3.75 7.18
C GLU A 66 -6.46 -5.06 6.57
N PRO A 67 -5.16 -5.34 6.72
CA PRO A 67 -4.55 -6.53 6.13
C PRO A 67 -5.13 -7.79 6.78
N THR A 68 -5.47 -8.79 5.97
CA THR A 68 -6.11 -10.03 6.46
C THR A 68 -5.19 -11.25 6.43
N TYR A 69 -4.03 -11.13 5.77
CA TYR A 69 -3.04 -12.19 5.66
C TYR A 69 -1.77 -11.84 6.43
N GLU A 70 -1.11 -12.86 6.99
CA GLU A 70 0.13 -12.74 7.74
C GLU A 70 1.28 -13.43 7.00
N THR A 71 2.41 -12.74 6.85
CA THR A 71 3.63 -13.24 6.22
C THR A 71 4.87 -12.91 7.05
N TRP A 72 6.06 -13.18 6.52
CA TRP A 72 7.33 -12.76 7.13
C TRP A 72 7.40 -11.23 7.39
N PHE A 73 6.61 -10.43 6.68
CA PHE A 73 6.54 -8.98 6.88
C PHE A 73 5.75 -8.56 8.11
N ALA A 74 5.16 -9.51 8.83
CA ALA A 74 4.42 -9.31 10.07
C ALA A 74 3.33 -8.25 9.95
N GLU A 75 2.42 -8.43 8.98
CA GLU A 75 1.30 -7.54 8.68
C GLU A 75 0.47 -7.18 9.92
N ALA A 76 0.32 -8.09 10.89
CA ALA A 76 -0.33 -7.83 12.18
C ALA A 76 0.35 -6.73 13.03
N LYS A 77 1.61 -6.37 12.75
CA LYS A 77 2.32 -5.25 13.40
C LYS A 77 2.20 -3.94 12.62
N VAL A 78 1.60 -3.97 11.44
CA VAL A 78 1.36 -2.77 10.64
C VAL A 78 0.10 -2.08 11.17
N GLU A 79 0.31 -1.12 12.05
CA GLU A 79 -0.78 -0.38 12.70
C GLU A 79 -1.45 0.72 11.81
N PRO A 80 -2.79 0.85 11.86
CA PRO A 80 -3.53 1.89 11.16
C PRO A 80 -3.25 3.29 11.72
N ASN A 81 -3.16 4.29 10.84
CA ASN A 81 -2.79 5.68 11.13
C ASN A 81 -1.39 5.88 11.75
N ILE A 82 -0.60 4.80 11.80
CA ILE A 82 0.82 4.81 12.14
C ILE A 82 1.64 4.46 10.90
N HIS A 83 1.37 3.33 10.24
CA HIS A 83 2.13 2.88 9.06
C HIS A 83 1.36 3.04 7.74
N TYR A 84 0.03 3.17 7.80
CA TYR A 84 -0.83 3.35 6.64
C TYR A 84 -2.12 4.07 7.03
N VAL A 85 -2.91 4.48 6.03
CA VAL A 85 -4.26 5.01 6.23
C VAL A 85 -5.27 3.90 5.97
N PRO A 86 -6.08 3.50 6.97
CA PRO A 86 -7.12 2.51 6.75
C PRO A 86 -8.21 3.07 5.84
N LEU A 87 -8.65 2.24 4.90
CA LEU A 87 -9.83 2.45 4.07
C LEU A 87 -10.92 1.46 4.48
N GLU A 88 -12.17 1.88 4.33
CA GLU A 88 -13.30 0.97 4.47
C GLU A 88 -13.25 -0.13 3.37
N PRO A 89 -13.72 -1.36 3.64
CA PRO A 89 -13.69 -2.45 2.66
C PRO A 89 -14.44 -2.13 1.36
N ASP A 90 -15.43 -1.23 1.42
CA ASP A 90 -16.21 -0.78 0.27
C ASP A 90 -15.65 0.49 -0.40
N PHE A 91 -14.56 1.05 0.13
CA PHE A 91 -13.87 2.26 -0.31
C PHE A 91 -14.74 3.52 -0.30
N SER A 92 -15.80 3.54 0.52
CA SER A 92 -16.71 4.69 0.65
C SER A 92 -16.01 5.94 1.19
N ASP A 93 -14.95 5.77 1.98
CA ASP A 93 -14.20 6.85 2.64
C ASP A 93 -12.99 7.35 1.82
N LEU A 94 -12.70 6.77 0.66
CA LEU A 94 -11.51 7.08 -0.14
C LEU A 94 -11.36 8.57 -0.45
N VAL A 95 -12.46 9.21 -0.89
CA VAL A 95 -12.47 10.64 -1.26
C VAL A 95 -12.21 11.51 -0.04
N ASP A 96 -12.85 11.20 1.08
CA ASP A 96 -12.75 11.97 2.32
C ASP A 96 -11.33 11.86 2.91
N LYS A 97 -10.74 10.66 2.89
CA LYS A 97 -9.34 10.45 3.33
C LYS A 97 -8.37 11.28 2.49
N MET A 98 -8.50 11.26 1.17
CA MET A 98 -7.61 12.06 0.32
C MET A 98 -7.80 13.55 0.53
N ALA A 99 -9.05 14.03 0.60
CA ALA A 99 -9.34 15.44 0.88
C ALA A 99 -8.79 15.88 2.26
N TYR A 100 -8.79 14.98 3.24
CA TYR A 100 -8.18 15.21 4.55
C TYR A 100 -6.66 15.34 4.44
N PHE A 101 -5.96 14.40 3.81
CA PHE A 101 -4.50 14.41 3.76
C PHE A 101 -3.91 15.48 2.85
N GLU A 102 -4.66 15.96 1.84
CA GLU A 102 -4.28 17.17 1.10
C GLU A 102 -4.20 18.41 1.99
N LYS A 103 -5.02 18.48 3.05
CA LYS A 103 -5.00 19.56 4.04
C LYS A 103 -4.04 19.32 5.20
N HIS A 104 -3.58 18.07 5.39
CA HIS A 104 -2.72 17.66 6.49
C HIS A 104 -1.44 16.94 5.99
N PRO A 105 -0.62 17.60 5.15
CA PRO A 105 0.56 16.96 4.54
C PRO A 105 1.61 16.55 5.59
N ALA A 106 1.71 17.25 6.72
CA ALA A 106 2.61 16.89 7.80
C ALA A 106 2.23 15.54 8.47
N GLU A 107 0.93 15.27 8.57
CA GLU A 107 0.43 13.99 9.12
C GLU A 107 0.69 12.85 8.13
N ALA A 108 0.42 13.06 6.85
CA ALA A 108 0.78 12.12 5.80
C ALA A 108 2.28 11.78 5.84
N ALA A 109 3.15 12.79 5.93
CA ALA A 109 4.60 12.60 6.01
C ALA A 109 5.02 11.80 7.25
N ARG A 110 4.36 12.01 8.41
CA ARG A 110 4.61 11.23 9.63
C ARG A 110 4.29 9.74 9.43
N ILE A 111 3.14 9.44 8.83
CA ILE A 111 2.71 8.06 8.56
C ILE A 111 3.69 7.39 7.59
N THR A 112 4.01 8.06 6.48
CA THR A 112 4.99 7.55 5.50
C THR A 112 6.36 7.33 6.15
N ALA A 113 6.83 8.22 7.03
CA ALA A 113 8.12 8.06 7.70
C ALA A 113 8.13 6.86 8.67
N ALA A 114 7.03 6.62 9.37
CA ALA A 114 6.86 5.45 10.25
C ALA A 114 6.78 4.14 9.44
N ALA A 115 6.05 4.13 8.32
CA ALA A 115 6.03 3.00 7.38
C ALA A 115 7.45 2.64 6.88
N ASN A 116 8.21 3.66 6.48
CA ASN A 116 9.60 3.48 6.06
C ASN A 116 10.48 2.98 7.20
N ALA A 117 10.26 3.44 8.44
CA ALA A 117 10.97 2.93 9.62
C ALA A 117 10.69 1.46 9.88
N TYR A 118 9.43 1.05 9.75
CA TYR A 118 9.03 -0.35 9.84
C TYR A 118 9.75 -1.19 8.78
N CYS A 119 9.74 -0.76 7.51
CA CYS A 119 10.41 -1.50 6.43
C CYS A 119 11.93 -1.64 6.61
N ARG A 120 12.60 -0.65 7.23
CA ARG A 120 14.06 -0.69 7.43
C ARG A 120 14.52 -1.84 8.32
N GLN A 121 13.68 -2.38 9.21
CA GLN A 121 14.06 -3.50 10.08
C GLN A 121 14.40 -4.76 9.28
N PHE A 122 13.79 -4.92 8.09
CA PHE A 122 13.98 -6.08 7.21
C PHE A 122 15.14 -5.94 6.23
N GLY A 123 15.85 -4.80 6.28
CA GLY A 123 17.02 -4.54 5.42
C GLY A 123 18.34 -5.04 6.01
N ASN A 124 18.35 -5.57 7.23
CA ASN A 124 19.57 -6.05 7.87
C ASN A 124 19.88 -7.49 7.47
N GLU A 125 20.78 -7.68 6.51
CA GLU A 125 21.17 -9.00 6.00
C GLU A 125 21.63 -9.98 7.08
N ARG A 126 22.30 -9.49 8.14
CA ARG A 126 22.77 -10.36 9.23
C ARG A 126 21.61 -10.89 10.06
N ASP A 127 20.65 -10.03 10.38
CA ASP A 127 19.47 -10.42 11.14
C ASP A 127 18.60 -11.37 10.31
N GLU A 128 18.42 -11.08 9.01
CA GLU A 128 17.68 -11.95 8.09
C GLU A 128 18.32 -13.33 7.92
N GLN A 129 19.65 -13.40 7.84
CA GLN A 129 20.39 -14.66 7.81
C GLN A 129 20.24 -15.44 9.13
N ALA A 130 20.36 -14.75 10.27
CA ALA A 130 20.19 -15.37 11.58
C ALA A 130 18.77 -15.93 11.76
N ILE A 131 17.74 -15.16 11.40
CA ILE A 131 16.33 -15.60 11.43
C ILE A 131 16.14 -16.81 10.51
N SER A 132 16.66 -16.77 9.29
CA SER A 132 16.57 -17.88 8.33
C SER A 132 17.18 -19.17 8.90
N LEU A 133 18.35 -19.08 9.54
CA LEU A 133 18.98 -20.22 10.21
C LEU A 133 18.11 -20.72 11.38
N LEU A 134 17.62 -19.82 12.24
CA LEU A 134 16.79 -20.19 13.39
C LEU A 134 15.49 -20.90 12.98
N VAL A 135 14.91 -20.56 11.83
CA VAL A 135 13.74 -21.26 11.27
C VAL A 135 14.09 -22.67 10.78
N LEU A 136 15.28 -22.86 10.21
CA LEU A 136 15.75 -24.16 9.71
C LEU A 136 16.14 -25.14 10.84
N TYR A 137 16.61 -24.64 11.98
CA TYR A 137 17.03 -25.45 13.13
C TYR A 137 15.87 -25.96 14.02
N LYS A 138 14.71 -26.28 13.42
CA LYS A 138 13.60 -26.92 14.13
C LYS A 138 13.78 -28.42 14.30
#